data_AF-F4MQQ1-F1
#
_entry.id   AF-F4MQQ1-F1
#
_cell.length_a   1.000
_cell.length_b   1.000
_cell.length_c   1.000
_cell.angle_alpha   90.00
_cell.angle_beta   90.00
_cell.angle_gamma   90.00
#
_symmetry.space_group_name_H-M   'P 1'
#
loop_
_entity.id
_entity.type
_entity.pdbx_description
1 polymer ?
#
loop_
_entity_poly.entity_id
_entity_poly.type
_entity_poly.pdbx_seq_one_letter_code
_entity_poly.pdbx_strand_id
1 'polypeptide(L)'
;MLFKVLSFILVSSSALLVVSCSNKNPNNSIKEIIKKELTIEQKQTINDIFVSQQDAFATFHTYKDVLDQLKVFLSKKNLNEVILFDENQKDKHLVLDDNANKNFVKIRVFGNVFEFKPKTVKEYVETKY
;
A
#
# COMPACT_ATOMS: atom_id res chain seq x y z
N MET A 1 10.67 45.78 -51.32
CA MET A 1 9.63 44.74 -51.22
C MET A 1 10.28 43.41 -50.89
N LEU A 2 9.61 42.65 -50.02
CA LEU A 2 9.71 41.21 -49.76
C LEU A 2 10.90 40.62 -48.97
N PHE A 3 10.53 40.17 -47.77
CA PHE A 3 11.11 39.14 -46.91
C PHE A 3 11.66 37.90 -47.62
N LYS A 4 12.71 37.29 -47.06
CA LYS A 4 12.61 35.92 -46.48
C LYS A 4 13.81 35.53 -45.62
N VAL A 5 13.48 35.10 -44.42
CA VAL A 5 14.30 34.43 -43.40
C VAL A 5 14.59 33.00 -43.85
N LEU A 6 15.78 32.48 -43.57
CA LEU A 6 15.95 31.05 -43.29
C LEU A 6 17.18 30.81 -42.40
N SER A 7 16.91 30.33 -41.18
CA SER A 7 17.85 29.71 -40.24
C SER A 7 18.66 28.59 -40.89
N PHE A 8 19.85 28.26 -40.34
CA PHE A 8 20.14 26.89 -39.89
C PHE A 8 21.31 26.86 -38.88
N ILE A 9 20.91 26.78 -37.60
CA ILE A 9 21.42 25.93 -36.51
C ILE A 9 22.94 25.83 -36.30
N LEU A 10 23.43 26.54 -35.29
CA LEU A 10 24.65 26.24 -34.55
C LEU A 10 24.45 24.96 -33.72
N VAL A 11 25.26 23.94 -33.96
CA VAL A 11 25.38 22.76 -33.08
C VAL A 11 26.59 23.00 -32.17
N SER A 12 26.36 23.55 -30.98
CA SER A 12 27.38 23.68 -29.95
C SER A 12 27.38 22.42 -29.09
N SER A 13 28.34 21.53 -29.35
CA SER A 13 28.65 20.39 -28.50
C SER A 13 29.13 20.85 -27.13
N SER A 14 28.38 20.53 -26.09
CA SER A 14 28.91 20.44 -24.73
C SER A 14 28.73 19.01 -24.25
N ALA A 15 29.86 18.30 -24.18
CA ALA A 15 29.95 16.96 -23.65
C ALA A 15 29.58 16.96 -22.16
N LEU A 16 28.58 16.16 -21.78
CA LEU A 16 28.30 15.84 -20.39
C LEU A 16 29.22 14.69 -19.96
N LEU A 17 30.26 15.01 -19.18
CA LEU A 17 31.00 14.01 -18.41
C LEU A 17 30.10 13.53 -17.26
N VAL A 18 29.47 12.37 -17.44
CA VAL A 18 28.79 11.67 -16.35
C VAL A 18 29.81 10.75 -15.69
N VAL A 19 30.32 11.16 -14.54
CA VAL A 19 31.12 10.30 -13.66
C VAL A 19 30.18 9.26 -13.07
N SER A 20 30.17 8.07 -13.66
CA SER A 20 29.50 6.89 -13.08
C SER A 20 30.50 6.14 -12.21
N CYS A 21 30.46 6.41 -10.90
CA CYS A 21 31.09 5.54 -9.92
C CYS A 21 30.11 4.43 -9.55
N SER A 22 30.42 3.23 -10.05
CA SER A 22 29.83 1.96 -9.65
C SER A 22 30.07 1.68 -8.17
N ASN A 23 29.00 1.38 -7.42
CA ASN A 23 29.11 0.45 -6.31
C ASN A 23 27.85 -0.44 -6.28
N LYS A 24 27.98 -1.65 -6.83
CA LYS A 24 26.98 -2.71 -6.70
C LYS A 24 27.14 -3.33 -5.31
N ASN A 25 26.16 -3.15 -4.44
CA ASN A 25 25.95 -3.96 -3.25
C ASN A 25 24.50 -4.51 -3.29
N PRO A 26 24.27 -5.82 -3.13
CA PRO A 26 22.99 -6.45 -3.44
C PRO A 26 22.01 -6.34 -2.26
N ASN A 27 20.72 -6.37 -2.58
CA ASN A 27 19.59 -6.62 -1.68
C ASN A 27 19.25 -5.51 -0.68
N ASN A 28 18.47 -4.54 -1.14
CA ASN A 28 17.15 -4.25 -0.59
C ASN A 28 16.53 -3.14 -1.44
N SER A 29 15.75 -3.53 -2.44
CA SER A 29 14.83 -2.59 -3.08
C SER A 29 13.75 -2.24 -2.05
N ILE A 30 14.06 -1.31 -1.14
CA ILE A 30 13.02 -0.50 -0.54
C ILE A 30 12.41 0.22 -1.74
N LYS A 31 11.30 -0.33 -2.26
CA LYS A 31 10.41 0.48 -3.10
C LYS A 31 10.14 1.71 -2.24
N GLU A 32 10.70 2.85 -2.61
CA GLU A 32 10.27 4.12 -2.04
C GLU A 32 8.79 4.22 -2.39
N ILE A 33 7.96 3.88 -1.42
CA ILE A 33 6.52 4.07 -1.54
C ILE A 33 6.34 5.57 -1.44
N ILE A 34 6.21 6.22 -2.60
CA ILE A 34 5.98 7.65 -2.69
C ILE A 34 4.71 7.93 -1.89
N LYS A 35 4.87 8.59 -0.74
CA LYS A 35 3.76 8.86 0.16
C LYS A 35 2.82 9.87 -0.51
N LYS A 36 1.69 9.38 -0.99
CA LYS A 36 0.63 10.24 -1.52
C LYS A 36 -0.11 10.86 -0.35
N GLU A 37 -0.36 12.16 -0.41
CA GLU A 37 -1.25 12.79 0.56
C GLU A 37 -2.69 12.34 0.31
N LEU A 38 -3.31 11.78 1.35
CA LEU A 38 -4.71 11.33 1.32
C LEU A 38 -5.62 12.45 1.83
N THR A 39 -6.74 12.68 1.13
CA THR A 39 -7.77 13.61 1.59
C THR A 39 -8.44 13.10 2.88
N ILE A 40 -9.10 13.99 3.61
CA ILE A 40 -9.85 13.63 4.81
C ILE A 40 -10.93 12.60 4.48
N GLU A 41 -11.64 12.78 3.37
CA GLU A 41 -12.67 11.86 2.88
C GLU A 41 -12.12 10.45 2.57
N GLN A 42 -10.92 10.38 1.98
CA GLN A 42 -10.26 9.10 1.70
C GLN A 42 -9.86 8.39 2.99
N LYS A 43 -9.30 9.10 3.97
CA LYS A 43 -8.96 8.55 5.29
C LYS A 43 -10.21 8.05 6.01
N GLN A 44 -11.31 8.81 5.93
CA GLN A 44 -12.60 8.41 6.48
C GLN A 44 -13.11 7.13 5.82
N THR A 45 -13.09 7.08 4.49
CA THR A 45 -13.51 5.90 3.71
C THR A 45 -12.70 4.65 4.08
N ILE A 46 -11.38 4.78 4.30
CA ILE A 46 -10.51 3.68 4.75
C ILE A 46 -10.98 3.17 6.12
N ASN A 47 -11.18 4.09 7.07
CA ASN A 47 -11.64 3.74 8.41
C ASN A 47 -13.03 3.07 8.38
N ASP A 48 -13.97 3.58 7.58
CA ASP A 48 -15.31 3.01 7.46
C ASP A 48 -15.27 1.58 6.89
N ILE A 49 -14.41 1.32 5.90
CA ILE A 49 -14.15 -0.03 5.37
C ILE A 49 -13.57 -0.93 6.47
N PHE A 50 -12.61 -0.44 7.24
CA PHE A 50 -12.00 -1.22 8.30
C PHE A 50 -13.04 -1.62 9.34
N VAL A 51 -13.82 -0.65 9.84
CA VAL A 51 -14.92 -0.89 10.78
C VAL A 51 -15.90 -1.94 10.23
N SER A 52 -16.27 -1.83 8.96
CA SER A 52 -17.20 -2.76 8.31
C SER A 52 -16.66 -4.19 8.16
N GLN A 53 -15.33 -4.36 8.15
CA GLN A 53 -14.67 -5.66 7.97
C GLN A 53 -14.12 -6.23 9.29
N GLN A 54 -14.30 -5.57 10.43
CA GLN A 54 -13.71 -6.00 11.72
C GLN A 54 -14.13 -7.40 12.17
N ASP A 55 -15.34 -7.84 11.81
CA ASP A 55 -15.90 -9.14 12.18
C ASP A 55 -15.80 -10.19 11.05
N ALA A 56 -15.09 -9.89 9.97
CA ALA A 56 -14.99 -10.77 8.79
C ALA A 56 -13.88 -11.82 8.90
N PHE A 57 -13.11 -11.83 9.99
CA PHE A 57 -11.88 -12.61 10.12
C PHE A 57 -11.91 -13.61 11.27
N ALA A 58 -11.09 -14.65 11.15
CA ALA A 58 -11.06 -15.83 12.03
C ALA A 58 -9.62 -16.35 12.11
N THR A 59 -9.32 -17.27 13.03
CA THR A 59 -7.93 -17.72 13.31
C THR A 59 -7.24 -18.37 12.11
N PHE A 60 -8.01 -19.00 11.21
CA PHE A 60 -7.46 -19.59 10.00
C PHE A 60 -7.05 -18.55 8.94
N HIS A 61 -7.48 -17.29 9.07
CA HIS A 61 -7.01 -16.21 8.18
C HIS A 61 -5.61 -15.74 8.58
N THR A 62 -4.80 -15.47 7.57
CA THR A 62 -3.48 -14.87 7.69
C THR A 62 -3.54 -13.36 7.51
N TYR A 63 -2.44 -12.66 7.81
CA TYR A 63 -2.34 -11.21 7.57
C TYR A 63 -2.42 -10.90 6.08
N LYS A 64 -1.96 -11.82 5.22
CA LYS A 64 -2.15 -11.76 3.78
C LYS A 64 -3.63 -11.80 3.41
N ASP A 65 -4.42 -12.70 4.00
CA ASP A 65 -5.86 -12.79 3.70
C ASP A 65 -6.59 -11.51 4.11
N VAL A 66 -6.22 -10.95 5.27
CA VAL A 66 -6.72 -9.64 5.74
C VAL A 66 -6.39 -8.54 4.73
N LEU A 67 -5.14 -8.47 4.27
CA LEU A 67 -4.71 -7.51 3.26
C LEU A 67 -5.51 -7.68 1.96
N ASP A 68 -5.59 -8.90 1.44
CA ASP A 68 -6.23 -9.19 0.15
C ASP A 68 -7.73 -8.85 0.19
N GLN A 69 -8.41 -9.17 1.29
CA GLN A 69 -9.81 -8.79 1.50
C GLN A 69 -9.98 -7.27 1.54
N LEU A 70 -9.18 -6.55 2.36
CA LEU A 70 -9.26 -5.09 2.45
C LEU A 70 -8.95 -4.42 1.10
N LYS A 71 -8.00 -4.97 0.35
CA LYS A 71 -7.63 -4.48 -0.98
C LYS A 71 -8.79 -4.53 -1.96
N VAL A 72 -9.66 -5.56 -1.89
CA VAL A 72 -10.87 -5.63 -2.74
C VAL A 72 -11.81 -4.46 -2.47
N PHE A 73 -12.06 -4.11 -1.20
CA PHE A 73 -12.94 -2.98 -0.85
C PHE A 73 -12.31 -1.63 -1.18
N LEU A 74 -11.03 -1.47 -0.89
CA LEU A 74 -10.29 -0.25 -1.16
C LEU A 74 -10.17 0.02 -2.67
N SER A 75 -10.00 -1.03 -3.47
CA SER A 75 -9.91 -0.88 -4.94
C SER A 75 -11.22 -0.35 -5.55
N LYS A 76 -12.39 -0.71 -4.99
CA LYS A 76 -13.69 -0.15 -5.39
C LYS A 76 -13.80 1.36 -5.13
N LYS A 77 -12.92 1.91 -4.30
CA LYS A 77 -12.84 3.34 -3.95
C LYS A 77 -11.62 4.03 -4.58
N ASN A 78 -10.97 3.42 -5.57
CA ASN A 78 -9.74 3.91 -6.21
C ASN A 78 -8.52 4.00 -5.26
N LEU A 79 -8.52 3.20 -4.19
CA LEU A 79 -7.44 3.11 -3.21
C LEU A 79 -6.63 1.82 -3.42
N ASN A 80 -6.00 1.70 -4.59
CA ASN A 80 -5.50 0.41 -5.09
C ASN A 80 -4.12 0.02 -4.52
N GLU A 81 -3.34 1.00 -4.08
CA GLU A 81 -1.98 0.78 -3.58
C GLU A 81 -2.01 0.42 -2.09
N VAL A 82 -2.26 -0.86 -1.81
CA VAL A 82 -2.36 -1.41 -0.46
C VAL A 82 -1.33 -2.53 -0.31
N ILE A 83 -0.48 -2.42 0.72
CA ILE A 83 0.51 -3.44 1.08
C ILE A 83 0.55 -3.65 2.60
N LEU A 84 1.13 -4.76 3.05
CA LEU A 84 1.44 -4.96 4.47
C LEU A 84 2.59 -4.03 4.89
N PHE A 85 2.57 -3.57 6.14
CA PHE A 85 3.68 -2.81 6.70
C PHE A 85 4.94 -3.67 6.85
N ASP A 86 4.76 -4.93 7.25
CA ASP A 86 5.83 -5.93 7.40
C ASP A 86 5.47 -7.17 6.58
N GLU A 87 6.11 -7.35 5.44
CA GLU A 87 5.87 -8.50 4.56
C GLU A 87 6.29 -9.83 5.19
N ASN A 88 7.19 -9.82 6.18
CA ASN A 88 7.62 -11.05 6.86
C ASN A 88 6.50 -11.65 7.72
N GLN A 89 5.47 -10.87 8.04
CA GLN A 89 4.32 -11.32 8.84
C GLN A 89 3.14 -11.76 7.98
N LYS A 90 3.27 -11.77 6.64
CA LYS A 90 2.14 -12.06 5.74
C LYS A 90 1.48 -13.41 6.01
N ASP A 91 2.27 -14.43 6.36
CA ASP A 91 1.80 -15.80 6.59
C ASP A 91 1.44 -16.04 8.06
N LYS A 92 1.50 -14.99 8.91
CA LYS A 92 1.11 -15.08 10.31
C LYS A 92 -0.41 -15.17 10.41
N HIS A 93 -0.89 -16.18 11.13
CA HIS A 93 -2.30 -16.36 11.44
C HIS A 93 -2.78 -15.36 12.51
N LEU A 94 -4.07 -15.04 12.44
CA LEU A 94 -4.75 -14.33 13.52
C LEU A 94 -4.89 -15.24 14.74
N VAL A 95 -4.79 -14.65 15.92
CA VAL A 95 -4.90 -15.36 17.20
C VAL A 95 -6.33 -15.25 17.72
N LEU A 96 -6.83 -16.29 18.39
CA LEU A 96 -8.16 -16.27 19.02
C LEU A 96 -8.28 -15.06 19.98
N ASP A 97 -9.29 -14.24 19.75
CA ASP A 97 -9.51 -12.99 20.47
C ASP A 97 -10.97 -12.57 20.46
N ASP A 98 -11.58 -12.51 21.63
CA ASP A 98 -12.98 -12.11 21.80
C ASP A 98 -13.15 -10.59 22.03
N ASN A 99 -12.05 -9.86 22.25
CA ASN A 99 -12.08 -8.46 22.72
C ASN A 99 -11.13 -7.51 21.97
N ALA A 100 -10.74 -7.81 20.73
CA ALA A 100 -9.97 -6.92 19.85
C ALA A 100 -8.59 -6.45 20.37
N ASN A 101 -7.96 -7.19 21.28
CA ASN A 101 -6.74 -6.77 21.98
C ASN A 101 -5.46 -7.44 21.48
N LYS A 102 -5.56 -8.60 20.82
CA LYS A 102 -4.41 -9.44 20.44
C LYS A 102 -4.01 -9.26 18.98
N ASN A 103 -4.94 -8.89 18.12
CA ASN A 103 -4.71 -8.81 16.67
C ASN A 103 -4.66 -7.38 16.19
N PHE A 104 -3.54 -7.01 15.55
CA PHE A 104 -3.38 -5.76 14.83
C PHE A 104 -2.61 -6.02 13.55
N VAL A 105 -3.17 -5.60 12.42
CA VAL A 105 -2.55 -5.73 11.11
C VAL A 105 -2.25 -4.33 10.61
N LYS A 106 -0.95 -3.99 10.50
CA LYS A 106 -0.52 -2.70 9.97
C LYS A 106 -0.43 -2.80 8.45
N ILE A 107 -1.15 -1.92 7.76
CA ILE A 107 -1.16 -1.84 6.30
C ILE A 107 -0.77 -0.44 5.84
N ARG A 108 -0.17 -0.36 4.66
CA ARG A 108 0.15 0.92 4.01
C ARG A 108 -0.78 1.13 2.84
N VAL A 109 -1.45 2.27 2.80
CA VAL A 109 -2.25 2.73 1.67
C VAL A 109 -1.59 3.98 1.08
N PHE A 110 -1.07 3.89 -0.14
CA PHE A 110 -0.22 4.92 -0.77
C PHE A 110 0.89 5.47 0.16
N GLY A 111 1.56 4.57 0.87
CA GLY A 111 2.64 4.91 1.82
C GLY A 111 2.19 5.46 3.18
N ASN A 112 0.89 5.67 3.39
CA ASN A 112 0.34 6.05 4.70
C ASN A 112 0.04 4.80 5.51
N VAL A 113 0.49 4.76 6.77
CA VAL A 113 0.29 3.63 7.66
C VAL A 113 -1.09 3.71 8.31
N PHE A 114 -1.83 2.61 8.24
CA PHE A 114 -3.10 2.40 8.92
C PHE A 114 -3.03 1.11 9.74
N GLU A 115 -3.77 1.09 10.84
CA GLU A 115 -3.85 -0.06 11.74
C GLU A 115 -5.26 -0.65 11.66
N PHE A 116 -5.34 -1.88 11.17
CA PHE A 116 -6.58 -2.66 11.17
C PHE A 116 -6.61 -3.53 12.42
N LYS A 117 -7.70 -3.42 13.19
CA LYS A 117 -7.97 -4.26 14.36
C LYS A 117 -9.26 -5.04 14.12
N PRO A 118 -9.19 -6.37 13.95
CA PRO A 118 -10.38 -7.22 14.01
C PRO A 118 -11.02 -7.06 15.38
N LYS A 119 -12.36 -7.03 15.43
CA LYS A 119 -13.11 -6.88 16.68
C LYS A 119 -13.20 -8.21 17.42
N THR A 120 -13.51 -9.26 16.68
CA THR A 120 -13.47 -10.64 17.17
C THR A 120 -12.74 -11.52 16.16
N VAL A 121 -11.99 -12.48 16.67
CA VAL A 121 -11.32 -13.52 15.88
C VAL A 121 -11.68 -14.85 16.54
N LYS A 122 -12.59 -15.59 15.91
CA LYS A 122 -13.05 -16.90 16.37
C LYS A 122 -12.27 -18.02 15.68
N GLU A 123 -12.28 -19.21 16.27
CA GLU A 123 -11.72 -20.43 15.66
C GLU A 123 -12.51 -20.92 14.44
N TYR A 124 -13.79 -20.53 14.36
CA TYR A 124 -14.71 -20.89 13.30
C TYR A 124 -15.55 -19.67 12.90
N VAL A 125 -15.91 -19.57 11.63
CA VAL A 125 -16.89 -18.58 11.17
C VAL A 125 -18.27 -19.17 11.44
N GLU A 126 -19.03 -18.55 12.33
CA GLU A 126 -20.43 -18.92 12.55
C GLU A 126 -21.23 -18.66 11.27
N THR A 127 -21.75 -19.71 10.65
CA THR A 127 -22.74 -19.59 9.57
C THR A 127 -24.03 -19.01 10.14
N LYS A 128 -24.43 -17.83 9.68
CA LYS A 128 -25.78 -17.30 9.94
C LYS A 128 -26.78 -18.10 9.09
N TYR A 129 -27.69 -18.80 9.76
CA TYR A 129 -28.86 -19.46 9.17
C TYR A 129 -30.05 -18.51 9.10
#